data_AF-A0A5C6P8X7-F1
#
_entry.id   AF-A0A5C6P8X7-F1
#
_cell.length_a   1.000
_cell.length_b   1.000
_cell.length_c   1.000
_cell.angle_alpha   90.00
_cell.angle_beta   90.00
_cell.angle_gamma   90.00
#
_symmetry.space_group_name_H-M   'P 1'
#
loop_
_entity.id
_entity.type
_entity.pdbx_description
1 polymer ?
#
loop_
_entity_poly.entity_id
_entity_poly.type
_entity_poly.pdbx_seq_one_letter_code
_entity_poly.pdbx_strand_id
1 'polypeptide(L)'
;MVCPVHREVLRLRYADYAARVSEHHLIRVEAFLTPTGRRPVMAVANISLSTPELLVQVPGKAVVWESVSAHISFANPLPVPLRGGVFTVEGAGLLPATQVQVKDSVAPGQKLSVTLPFSPMRTGVRRLLVDFDSDRLKDVKGVTTVVVHKQPPQMASRD
;
A
#
# COMPACT_ATOMS: atom_id res chain seq x y z
N MET A 1 32.22 -5.96 -38.82
CA MET A 1 30.85 -5.84 -39.37
C MET A 1 29.91 -5.61 -38.19
N VAL A 2 29.47 -4.37 -37.97
CA VAL A 2 28.54 -4.05 -36.88
C VAL A 2 27.13 -4.28 -37.43
N CYS A 3 26.43 -5.30 -36.93
CA CYS A 3 25.02 -5.47 -37.25
C CYS A 3 24.26 -4.26 -36.71
N PRO A 4 23.53 -3.49 -37.54
CA PRO A 4 22.72 -2.39 -37.04
C PRO A 4 21.62 -2.96 -36.14
N VAL A 5 21.63 -2.56 -34.87
CA VAL A 5 20.55 -2.87 -33.94
C VAL A 5 19.35 -2.01 -34.31
N HIS A 6 18.25 -2.64 -34.71
CA HIS A 6 16.96 -1.97 -34.89
C HIS A 6 16.26 -1.87 -33.53
N ARG A 7 15.88 -0.66 -33.12
CA ARG A 7 15.25 -0.38 -31.82
C ARG A 7 13.96 0.40 -32.04
N GLU A 8 12.88 -0.15 -31.52
CA GLU A 8 11.57 0.50 -31.45
C GLU A 8 11.20 0.77 -29.99
N VAL A 9 10.41 1.81 -29.75
CA VAL A 9 10.00 2.23 -28.39
C VAL A 9 8.48 2.24 -28.28
N LEU A 10 7.96 1.40 -27.41
CA LEU A 10 6.56 1.46 -26.97
C LEU A 10 6.45 2.34 -25.72
N ARG A 11 5.78 3.49 -25.84
CA ARG A 11 5.55 4.40 -24.72
C ARG A 11 4.15 4.19 -24.16
N LEU A 12 4.06 3.67 -22.93
CA LEU A 12 2.81 3.50 -22.19
C LEU A 12 2.59 4.69 -21.26
N ARG A 13 1.45 5.36 -21.42
CA ARG A 13 0.97 6.46 -20.57
C ARG A 13 -0.09 5.93 -19.62
N TYR A 14 -0.29 6.61 -18.49
CA TYR A 14 -1.32 6.22 -17.51
C TYR A 14 -2.70 6.02 -18.16
N ALA A 15 -3.10 6.93 -19.04
CA ALA A 15 -4.38 6.83 -19.76
C ALA A 15 -4.53 5.55 -20.61
N ASP A 16 -3.42 4.95 -21.06
CA ASP A 16 -3.44 3.76 -21.91
C ASP A 16 -3.78 2.49 -21.13
N TYR A 17 -3.42 2.44 -19.83
CA TYR A 17 -3.53 1.23 -19.02
C TYR A 17 -4.45 1.36 -17.80
N ALA A 18 -4.76 2.59 -17.34
CA ALA A 18 -5.47 2.82 -16.08
C ALA A 18 -6.83 2.12 -15.97
N ALA A 19 -7.55 1.97 -17.08
CA ALA A 19 -8.87 1.34 -17.09
C ALA A 19 -8.82 -0.20 -17.10
N ARG A 20 -7.64 -0.80 -17.27
CA ARG A 20 -7.48 -2.25 -17.52
C ARG A 20 -6.51 -2.95 -16.58
N VAL A 21 -5.60 -2.21 -15.94
CA VAL A 21 -4.68 -2.78 -14.95
C VAL A 21 -5.48 -3.24 -13.72
N SER A 22 -5.24 -4.47 -13.29
CA SER A 22 -5.82 -5.03 -12.08
C SER A 22 -5.02 -4.67 -10.82
N GLU A 23 -5.50 -5.12 -9.66
CA GLU A 23 -4.84 -5.05 -8.37
C GLU A 23 -3.46 -5.73 -8.32
N HIS A 24 -3.09 -6.53 -9.31
CA HIS A 24 -1.76 -7.13 -9.40
C HIS A 24 -0.70 -6.18 -9.97
N HIS A 25 -1.10 -5.01 -10.48
CA HIS A 25 -0.18 -3.98 -10.96
C HIS A 25 0.78 -4.46 -12.06
N LEU A 26 0.34 -5.38 -12.92
CA LEU A 26 1.17 -5.96 -13.98
C LEU A 26 0.70 -5.53 -15.38
N ILE A 27 1.65 -5.16 -16.24
CA ILE A 27 1.45 -4.99 -17.68
C ILE A 27 2.28 -6.04 -18.41
N ARG A 28 1.62 -6.90 -19.19
CA ARG A 28 2.28 -7.87 -20.07
C ARG A 28 2.49 -7.27 -21.45
N VAL A 29 3.74 -7.21 -21.89
CA VAL A 29 4.14 -6.74 -23.21
C VAL A 29 4.63 -7.93 -24.03
N GLU A 30 4.08 -8.08 -25.23
CA GLU A 30 4.50 -9.09 -26.19
C GLU A 30 5.08 -8.39 -27.42
N ALA A 31 6.23 -8.87 -27.89
CA ALA A 31 6.83 -8.45 -29.15
C ALA A 31 6.90 -9.66 -30.08
N PHE A 32 6.36 -9.49 -31.29
CA PHE A 32 6.29 -10.54 -32.29
C PHE A 32 6.99 -10.10 -33.57
N LEU A 33 7.82 -10.98 -34.13
CA LEU A 33 8.56 -10.75 -35.36
C LEU A 33 8.33 -11.90 -36.33
N THR A 34 7.94 -11.57 -37.55
CA THR A 34 7.75 -12.51 -38.68
C THR A 34 8.77 -12.21 -39.78
N PRO A 35 9.98 -12.78 -39.71
CA PRO A 35 10.99 -12.53 -40.72
C PRO A 35 10.69 -13.34 -42.00
N THR A 36 10.93 -12.74 -43.16
CA THR A 36 10.77 -13.42 -44.45
C THR A 36 11.66 -14.67 -44.53
N GLY A 37 11.06 -15.81 -44.88
CA GLY A 37 11.78 -17.08 -45.03
C GLY A 37 12.28 -17.72 -43.73
N ARG A 38 11.87 -17.21 -42.57
CA ARG A 38 12.23 -17.75 -41.25
C ARG A 38 10.98 -17.97 -40.39
N ARG A 39 11.14 -18.76 -39.32
CA ARG A 39 10.05 -18.97 -38.35
C ARG A 39 9.80 -17.68 -37.55
N PRO A 40 8.55 -17.40 -37.15
CA PRO A 40 8.24 -16.29 -36.27
C PRO A 40 8.96 -16.41 -34.92
N VAL A 41 9.27 -15.27 -34.31
CA VAL A 41 9.88 -15.17 -32.99
C VAL A 41 8.99 -14.29 -32.11
N MET A 42 8.84 -14.69 -30.85
CA MET A 42 8.09 -13.92 -29.85
C MET A 42 8.94 -13.71 -28.60
N ALA A 43 8.87 -12.52 -28.03
CA ALA A 43 9.40 -12.18 -26.72
C ALA A 43 8.28 -11.63 -25.84
N VAL A 44 8.35 -11.93 -24.54
CA VAL A 44 7.34 -11.52 -23.56
C VAL A 44 8.06 -10.89 -22.38
N ALA A 45 7.54 -9.77 -21.89
CA ALA A 45 7.98 -9.11 -20.68
C ALA A 45 6.79 -8.75 -19.79
N ASN A 46 6.93 -8.91 -18.47
CA ASN A 46 5.97 -8.42 -17.50
C ASN A 46 6.58 -7.20 -16.78
N ILE A 47 5.83 -6.11 -16.75
CA ILE A 47 6.22 -4.85 -16.12
C ILE A 47 5.37 -4.67 -14.87
N SER A 48 6.00 -4.70 -13.70
CA SER A 48 5.34 -4.36 -12.44
C SER A 48 5.29 -2.84 -12.26
N LEU A 49 4.10 -2.30 -12.03
CA LEU A 49 3.89 -0.92 -11.65
C LEU A 49 4.17 -0.76 -10.15
N SER A 50 4.90 0.28 -9.79
CA SER A 50 5.19 0.59 -8.39
C SER A 50 3.92 1.07 -7.67
N THR A 51 3.59 0.45 -6.54
CA THR A 51 2.64 0.99 -5.56
C THR A 51 3.38 1.85 -4.53
N PRO A 52 2.74 2.90 -3.97
CA PRO A 52 3.33 3.64 -2.88
C PRO A 52 3.36 2.74 -1.62
N GLU A 53 4.31 2.97 -0.72
CA GLU A 53 4.31 2.32 0.59
C GLU A 53 3.58 3.22 1.59
N LEU A 54 2.71 2.65 2.43
CA LEU A 54 2.07 3.40 3.52
C LEU A 54 3.08 3.57 4.66
N LEU A 55 3.30 4.82 5.08
CA LEU A 55 4.01 5.10 6.31
C LEU A 55 3.07 4.87 7.50
N VAL A 56 3.39 3.88 8.35
CA VAL A 56 2.61 3.52 9.54
C VAL A 56 3.45 3.71 10.80
N GLN A 57 2.97 4.55 11.72
CA GLN A 57 3.69 4.91 12.94
C GLN A 57 2.77 4.80 14.16
N VAL A 58 3.27 4.22 15.24
CA VAL A 58 2.58 4.21 16.54
C VAL A 58 3.54 4.86 17.56
N PRO A 59 3.55 6.20 17.67
CA PRO A 59 4.47 6.89 18.55
C PRO A 59 4.13 6.64 20.02
N GLY A 60 5.15 6.68 20.87
CA GLY A 60 5.01 6.48 22.31
C GLY A 60 5.04 5.02 22.74
N LYS A 61 4.81 4.80 24.04
CA LYS A 61 4.82 3.47 24.64
C LYS A 61 3.42 2.86 24.57
N ALA A 62 3.30 1.68 23.96
CA ALA A 62 2.05 0.93 23.97
C ALA A 62 1.95 0.03 25.20
N VAL A 63 0.85 0.15 25.94
CA VAL A 63 0.55 -0.68 27.11
C VAL A 63 -0.77 -1.40 26.85
N VAL A 64 -0.87 -2.66 27.27
CA VAL A 64 -2.10 -3.44 27.10
C VAL A 64 -3.28 -2.72 27.78
N TRP A 65 -4.42 -2.64 27.08
CA TRP A 65 -5.66 -1.96 27.47
C TRP A 65 -5.59 -0.43 27.55
N GLU A 66 -4.44 0.18 27.32
CA GLU A 66 -4.30 1.65 27.24
C GLU A 66 -4.41 2.12 25.77
N SER A 67 -5.11 3.23 25.57
CA SER A 67 -5.33 3.79 24.23
C SER A 67 -4.03 4.39 23.67
N VAL A 68 -3.68 4.01 22.44
CA VAL A 68 -2.61 4.60 21.64
C VAL A 68 -3.14 4.98 20.26
N SER A 69 -2.39 5.76 19.48
CA SER A 69 -2.81 6.18 18.13
C SER A 69 -1.84 5.74 17.05
N ALA A 70 -2.36 5.04 16.04
CA ALA A 70 -1.65 4.81 14.80
C ALA A 70 -1.80 6.02 13.87
N HIS A 71 -0.69 6.43 13.26
CA HIS A 71 -0.60 7.49 12.27
C HIS A 71 -0.23 6.84 10.94
N ILE A 72 -1.10 6.97 9.96
CA ILE A 72 -0.99 6.30 8.66
C ILE A 72 -0.99 7.37 7.59
N SER A 73 -0.02 7.34 6.66
CA SER A 73 0.02 8.32 5.57
C SER A 73 0.69 7.82 4.30
N PHE A 74 0.30 8.40 3.16
CA PHE A 74 0.99 8.27 1.87
C PHE A 74 0.68 9.49 0.99
N ALA A 75 1.40 9.65 -0.12
CA ALA A 75 1.11 10.66 -1.14
C ALA A 75 0.51 9.98 -2.38
N ASN A 76 -0.56 10.55 -2.94
CA ASN A 76 -1.18 10.02 -4.16
C ASN A 76 -0.17 10.05 -5.34
N PRO A 77 0.27 8.89 -5.86
CA PRO A 77 1.26 8.84 -6.92
C PRO A 77 0.63 9.03 -8.31
N LEU A 78 -0.70 8.96 -8.42
CA LEU A 78 -1.39 9.01 -9.69
C LEU A 78 -1.58 10.46 -10.17
N PRO A 79 -1.59 10.69 -11.51
CA PRO A 79 -1.84 12.01 -12.08
C PRO A 79 -3.34 12.41 -12.03
N VAL A 80 -4.16 11.69 -11.28
CA VAL A 80 -5.61 11.87 -11.16
C VAL A 80 -6.03 11.76 -9.68
N PRO A 81 -7.14 12.38 -9.28
CA PRO A 81 -7.60 12.28 -7.90
C PRO A 81 -8.10 10.87 -7.57
N LEU A 82 -7.88 10.44 -6.32
CA LEU A 82 -8.44 9.21 -5.75
C LEU A 82 -9.76 9.53 -5.05
N ARG A 83 -10.75 8.64 -5.14
CA ARG A 83 -12.07 8.77 -4.50
C ARG A 83 -12.47 7.48 -3.80
N GLY A 84 -13.31 7.61 -2.78
CA GLY A 84 -13.81 6.45 -2.02
C GLY A 84 -12.69 5.65 -1.35
N GLY A 85 -11.68 6.36 -0.82
CA GLY A 85 -10.54 5.73 -0.18
C GLY A 85 -10.96 5.03 1.12
N VAL A 86 -10.45 3.82 1.35
CA VAL A 86 -10.70 3.05 2.57
C VAL A 86 -9.38 2.52 3.10
N PHE A 87 -9.07 2.84 4.35
CA PHE A 87 -8.02 2.12 5.08
C PHE A 87 -8.64 0.94 5.82
N THR A 88 -8.06 -0.24 5.68
CA THR A 88 -8.35 -1.39 6.55
C THR A 88 -7.14 -1.61 7.45
N VAL A 89 -7.35 -1.53 8.76
CA VAL A 89 -6.29 -1.64 9.77
C VAL A 89 -6.57 -2.83 10.67
N GLU A 90 -5.59 -3.70 10.85
CA GLU A 90 -5.73 -4.88 11.70
C GLU A 90 -4.42 -5.28 12.39
N GLY A 91 -4.51 -6.02 13.47
CA GLY A 91 -3.33 -6.61 14.10
C GLY A 91 -3.69 -7.59 15.20
N ALA A 92 -3.17 -8.82 15.12
CA ALA A 92 -3.48 -9.88 16.07
C ALA A 92 -3.07 -9.49 17.51
N GLY A 93 -4.04 -9.23 18.38
CA GLY A 93 -3.83 -8.75 19.74
C GLY A 93 -3.62 -7.23 19.87
N LEU A 94 -3.75 -6.47 18.78
CA LEU A 94 -3.79 -5.01 18.76
C LEU A 94 -5.22 -4.50 18.60
N LEU A 95 -5.88 -4.86 17.50
CA LEU A 95 -7.25 -4.49 17.18
C LEU A 95 -7.83 -5.47 16.14
N PRO A 96 -9.16 -5.71 16.15
CA PRO A 96 -9.82 -6.36 15.02
C PRO A 96 -9.73 -5.50 13.76
N ALA A 97 -10.00 -6.11 12.60
CA ALA A 97 -10.07 -5.39 11.33
C ALA A 97 -11.04 -4.20 11.43
N THR A 98 -10.51 -3.00 11.22
CA THR A 98 -11.22 -1.72 11.37
C THR A 98 -11.07 -0.92 10.09
N GLN A 99 -12.19 -0.43 9.56
CA GLN A 99 -12.19 0.39 8.35
C GLN A 99 -12.29 1.87 8.67
N VAL A 100 -11.48 2.68 7.99
CA VAL A 100 -11.50 4.15 8.06
C VAL A 100 -11.76 4.70 6.66
N GLN A 101 -12.93 5.33 6.49
CA GLN A 101 -13.36 5.91 5.22
C GLN A 101 -12.76 7.30 5.02
N VAL A 102 -12.15 7.52 3.86
CA VAL A 102 -11.65 8.83 3.41
C VAL A 102 -12.81 9.57 2.72
N LYS A 103 -13.30 10.62 3.36
CA LYS A 103 -14.48 11.37 2.89
C LYS A 103 -14.22 12.18 1.63
N ASP A 104 -13.07 12.84 1.57
CA ASP A 104 -12.72 13.74 0.48
C ASP A 104 -11.88 13.04 -0.59
N SER A 105 -11.89 13.59 -1.81
CA SER A 105 -10.98 13.14 -2.85
C SER A 105 -9.54 13.55 -2.55
N VAL A 106 -8.58 12.67 -2.82
CA VAL A 106 -7.14 12.94 -2.67
C VAL A 106 -6.58 13.39 -4.01
N ALA A 107 -6.18 14.65 -4.13
CA ALA A 107 -5.63 15.21 -5.38
C ALA A 107 -4.28 14.57 -5.78
N PRO A 108 -3.86 14.70 -7.06
CA PRO A 108 -2.53 14.25 -7.50
C PRO A 108 -1.41 14.82 -6.63
N GLY A 109 -0.51 13.98 -6.14
CA GLY A 109 0.60 14.37 -5.26
C GLY A 109 0.22 14.80 -3.85
N GLN A 110 -1.08 14.89 -3.52
CA GLN A 110 -1.52 15.26 -2.17
C GLN A 110 -1.17 14.16 -1.17
N LYS A 111 -0.66 14.57 -0.01
CA LYS A 111 -0.48 13.68 1.14
C LYS A 111 -1.83 13.44 1.84
N LEU A 112 -2.23 12.17 1.93
CA LEU A 112 -3.33 11.70 2.77
C LEU A 112 -2.75 11.22 4.10
N SER A 113 -3.38 11.58 5.21
CA SER A 113 -2.97 11.15 6.56
C SER A 113 -4.21 10.88 7.42
N VAL A 114 -4.20 9.78 8.16
CA VAL A 114 -5.27 9.41 9.10
C VAL A 114 -4.66 9.01 10.44
N THR A 115 -5.38 9.33 11.53
CA THR A 115 -5.03 8.91 12.89
C THR A 115 -6.12 7.98 13.41
N LEU A 116 -5.74 6.78 13.83
CA LEU A 116 -6.66 5.77 14.35
C LEU A 116 -6.28 5.43 15.81
N PRO A 117 -7.13 5.81 16.80
CA PRO A 117 -6.95 5.34 18.17
C PRO A 117 -7.32 3.86 18.31
N PHE A 118 -6.57 3.11 19.11
CA PHE A 118 -6.86 1.73 19.48
C PHE A 118 -6.23 1.35 20.81
N SER A 119 -6.77 0.33 21.49
CA SER A 119 -6.24 -0.21 22.74
C SER A 119 -5.76 -1.65 22.53
N PRO A 120 -4.45 -1.94 22.64
CA PRO A 120 -3.92 -3.29 22.46
C PRO A 120 -4.52 -4.29 23.46
N MET A 121 -4.87 -5.48 23.00
CA MET A 121 -5.49 -6.53 23.83
C MET A 121 -4.49 -7.55 24.39
N ARG A 122 -3.29 -7.65 23.81
CA ARG A 122 -2.27 -8.62 24.24
C ARG A 122 -0.87 -8.02 24.20
N THR A 123 -0.07 -8.36 25.21
CA THR A 123 1.33 -7.95 25.33
C THR A 123 2.26 -8.63 24.31
N GLY A 124 3.49 -8.14 24.22
CA GLY A 124 4.55 -8.68 23.37
C GLY A 124 4.75 -7.90 22.08
N VAL A 125 5.62 -8.44 21.21
CA VAL A 125 5.88 -7.88 19.87
C VAL A 125 4.72 -8.24 18.95
N ARG A 126 4.12 -7.22 18.33
CA ARG A 126 2.91 -7.33 17.51
C ARG A 126 3.12 -6.60 16.19
N ARG A 127 2.39 -6.99 15.15
CA ARG A 127 2.40 -6.29 13.85
C ARG A 127 1.05 -5.61 13.63
N LEU A 128 1.09 -4.35 13.22
CA LEU A 128 -0.05 -3.58 12.76
C LEU A 128 0.00 -3.55 11.24
N LEU A 129 -0.98 -4.15 10.60
CA LEU A 129 -1.13 -4.25 9.15
C LEU A 129 -2.12 -3.18 8.69
N VAL A 130 -1.79 -2.53 7.58
CA VAL A 130 -2.64 -1.53 6.96
C VAL A 130 -2.75 -1.83 5.47
N ASP A 131 -3.96 -1.76 4.97
CA ASP A 131 -4.29 -1.80 3.56
C ASP A 131 -5.05 -0.54 3.16
N PHE A 132 -4.84 -0.06 1.95
CA PHE A 132 -5.59 1.05 1.38
C PHE A 132 -6.06 0.73 -0.04
N ASP A 133 -7.35 0.95 -0.26
CA ASP A 133 -8.01 0.85 -1.55
C ASP A 133 -8.79 2.13 -1.88
N SER A 134 -8.94 2.40 -3.17
CA SER A 134 -9.76 3.47 -3.72
C SER A 134 -10.29 3.06 -5.10
N ASP A 135 -10.99 3.98 -5.78
CA ASP A 135 -11.46 3.78 -7.15
C ASP A 135 -10.34 3.46 -8.15
N ARG A 136 -9.12 4.01 -7.96
CA ARG A 136 -8.02 3.95 -8.95
C ARG A 136 -6.69 3.43 -8.43
N LEU A 137 -6.52 3.39 -7.11
CA LEU A 137 -5.32 2.88 -6.46
C LEU A 137 -5.75 1.83 -5.45
N LYS A 138 -5.30 0.61 -5.66
CA LYS A 138 -5.67 -0.57 -4.87
C LYS A 138 -4.42 -1.25 -4.33
N ASP A 139 -4.61 -2.12 -3.36
CA ASP A 139 -3.58 -3.01 -2.81
C ASP A 139 -2.34 -2.26 -2.26
N VAL A 140 -2.56 -1.09 -1.66
CA VAL A 140 -1.47 -0.30 -1.06
C VAL A 140 -1.26 -0.73 0.38
N LYS A 141 -0.14 -1.41 0.65
CA LYS A 141 0.13 -1.99 1.97
C LYS A 141 1.07 -1.15 2.82
N GLY A 142 0.90 -1.29 4.13
CA GLY A 142 1.83 -0.81 5.15
C GLY A 142 1.90 -1.75 6.33
N VAL A 143 3.05 -1.75 7.01
CA VAL A 143 3.20 -2.51 8.24
C VAL A 143 4.12 -1.80 9.20
N THR A 144 3.80 -1.90 10.50
CA THR A 144 4.72 -1.51 11.56
C THR A 144 4.71 -2.50 12.70
N THR A 145 5.80 -2.50 13.47
CA THR A 145 5.94 -3.34 14.67
C THR A 145 5.60 -2.52 15.90
N VAL A 146 4.75 -3.05 16.77
CA VAL A 146 4.34 -2.44 18.03
C VAL A 146 4.76 -3.35 19.17
N VAL A 147 5.55 -2.82 20.11
CA VAL A 147 5.92 -3.54 21.34
C VAL A 147 4.93 -3.16 22.43
N VAL A 148 4.09 -4.11 22.83
CA VAL A 148 3.04 -3.89 23.84
C VAL A 148 3.51 -4.36 25.20
N HIS A 149 3.59 -3.43 26.15
CA HIS A 149 4.01 -3.66 27.52
C HIS A 149 2.86 -4.10 28.43
N LYS A 150 3.19 -4.78 29.53
CA LYS A 150 2.24 -5.06 30.61
C LYS A 150 1.80 -3.75 31.27
N GLN A 151 0.56 -3.73 31.75
CA GLN A 151 0.08 -2.65 32.61
C GLN A 151 0.89 -2.66 33.92
N PRO A 152 1.38 -1.50 34.39
CA PRO A 152 2.03 -1.41 35.70
C PRO A 152 1.05 -1.82 36.80
N PRO A 153 1.52 -2.49 37.88
CA PRO A 153 0.67 -2.72 39.04
C PRO A 153 0.19 -1.37 39.59
N GLN A 154 -1.13 -1.22 39.78
CA GLN A 154 -1.66 -0.09 40.54
C GLN A 154 -1.15 -0.23 41.98
N MET A 155 -0.34 0.72 42.44
CA MET A 155 -0.04 0.85 43.86
C MET A 155 -1.37 1.16 44.57
N ALA A 156 -1.91 0.17 45.26
CA ALA A 156 -3.02 0.39 46.17
C ALA A 156 -2.61 1.48 47.17
N SER A 157 -3.38 2.57 47.22
CA SER A 157 -3.37 3.48 48.36
C SER A 157 -3.67 2.64 49.59
N ARG A 158 -2.67 2.52 50.47
CA ARG A 158 -2.89 2.06 51.84
C ARG A 158 -3.63 3.17 52.56
N ASP A 159 -4.93 3.01 52.74
CA ASP A 159 -5.68 3.62 53.84
C ASP A 159 -5.78 2.61 54.99
#